data_AF-A0A946XRE2-F1
#
_entry.id   AF-A0A946XRE2-F1
#
_cell.length_a   1.000
_cell.length_b   1.000
_cell.length_c   1.000
_cell.angle_alpha   90.00
_cell.angle_beta   90.00
_cell.angle_gamma   90.00
#
_symmetry.space_group_name_H-M   'P 1'
#
loop_
_entity.id
_entity.type
_entity.pdbx_description
1 polymer ?
#
loop_
_entity_poly.entity_id
_entity_poly.type
_entity_poly.pdbx_seq_one_letter_code
_entity_poly.pdbx_strand_id
1 'polypeptide(L)'
;AAEKKKIAAEKKKAAAEKKKAAAEKKKLEAARKKAEAVRKKAEAAAKKKAEEQKRKEEEAKFPPIPERQELRKSDLTNFEKNQQQKLLDLRDSLVDAMAGVAKDNLRSDADAGDSSAFGMHQADAGSDAYDRDFALNLLSQEQDALHEIEEALKRIDYGTYGICEMSKKKIINARLEAIPFARYTVECQAQIERESGNRGGRRLPDRGISGFMDDASGVENL
;
A
#
# COMPACT_ATOMS: atom_id res chain seq x y z
N ALA A 1 -96.61 43.97 -22.04
CA ALA A 1 -96.22 42.85 -21.15
C ALA A 1 -95.19 41.85 -21.75
N ALA A 2 -94.90 41.90 -23.07
CA ALA A 2 -94.03 40.92 -23.73
C ALA A 2 -92.52 41.25 -23.69
N GLU A 3 -92.14 42.52 -23.54
CA GLU A 3 -90.73 42.96 -23.62
C GLU A 3 -89.94 42.70 -22.32
N LYS A 4 -90.61 42.76 -21.16
CA LYS A 4 -89.99 42.50 -19.84
C LYS A 4 -89.64 41.01 -19.59
N LYS A 5 -90.24 40.07 -20.34
CA LYS A 5 -89.95 38.62 -20.22
C LYS A 5 -88.76 38.16 -21.05
N LYS A 6 -88.43 38.81 -22.18
CA LYS A 6 -87.25 38.46 -22.99
C LYS A 6 -85.93 38.89 -22.32
N ILE A 7 -85.89 40.10 -21.74
CA ILE A 7 -84.71 40.62 -21.03
C ILE A 7 -84.36 39.79 -19.78
N ALA A 8 -85.36 39.20 -19.10
CA ALA A 8 -85.14 38.35 -17.92
C ALA A 8 -84.58 36.95 -18.28
N ALA A 9 -84.88 36.44 -19.48
CA ALA A 9 -84.38 35.14 -19.94
C ALA A 9 -82.91 35.22 -20.44
N GLU A 10 -82.54 36.33 -21.09
CA GLU A 10 -81.15 36.59 -21.52
C GLU A 10 -80.21 36.87 -20.33
N LYS A 11 -80.67 37.63 -19.33
CA LYS A 11 -79.90 37.88 -18.09
C LYS A 11 -79.66 36.61 -17.26
N LYS A 12 -80.60 35.64 -17.28
CA LYS A 12 -80.41 34.33 -16.62
C LYS A 12 -79.46 33.40 -17.38
N LYS A 13 -79.44 33.42 -18.72
CA LYS A 13 -78.44 32.67 -19.51
C LYS A 13 -77.02 33.24 -19.35
N ALA A 14 -76.85 34.56 -19.36
CA ALA A 14 -75.56 35.22 -19.13
C ALA A 14 -74.99 34.99 -17.71
N ALA A 15 -75.85 34.84 -16.70
CA ALA A 15 -75.43 34.51 -15.33
C ALA A 15 -75.00 33.04 -15.15
N ALA A 16 -75.56 32.12 -15.94
CA ALA A 16 -75.21 30.70 -15.92
C ALA A 16 -73.88 30.41 -16.62
N GLU A 17 -73.58 31.08 -17.74
CA GLU A 17 -72.28 30.99 -18.42
C GLU A 17 -71.14 31.59 -17.59
N LYS A 18 -71.36 32.75 -16.93
CA LYS A 18 -70.35 33.35 -16.03
C LYS A 18 -70.03 32.47 -14.82
N LYS A 19 -71.01 31.71 -14.30
CA LYS A 19 -70.79 30.74 -13.21
C LYS A 19 -70.04 29.47 -13.69
N LYS A 20 -70.29 29.00 -14.91
CA LYS A 20 -69.54 27.88 -15.51
C LYS A 20 -68.08 28.26 -15.82
N ALA A 21 -67.84 29.45 -16.37
CA ALA A 21 -66.50 29.97 -16.63
C ALA A 21 -65.68 30.20 -15.34
N ALA A 22 -66.32 30.61 -14.24
CA ALA A 22 -65.67 30.76 -12.94
C ALA A 22 -65.28 29.41 -12.29
N ALA A 23 -66.10 28.37 -12.47
CA ALA A 23 -65.81 27.02 -11.98
C ALA A 23 -64.67 26.34 -12.78
N GLU A 24 -64.60 26.58 -14.09
CA GLU A 24 -63.54 26.06 -14.96
C GLU A 24 -62.18 26.74 -14.69
N LYS A 25 -62.16 28.06 -14.49
CA LYS A 25 -60.95 28.80 -14.08
C LYS A 25 -60.39 28.32 -12.74
N LYS A 26 -61.26 28.04 -11.74
CA LYS A 26 -60.83 27.48 -10.44
C LYS A 26 -60.28 26.07 -10.56
N LYS A 27 -60.83 25.22 -11.45
CA LYS A 27 -60.29 23.88 -11.73
C LYS A 27 -58.93 23.94 -12.43
N LEU A 28 -58.74 24.88 -13.36
CA LEU A 28 -57.47 25.08 -14.05
C LEU A 28 -56.37 25.61 -13.10
N GLU A 29 -56.72 26.49 -12.16
CA GLU A 29 -55.82 27.00 -11.13
C GLU A 29 -55.42 25.91 -10.12
N ALA A 30 -56.35 25.05 -9.71
CA ALA A 30 -56.08 23.90 -8.86
C ALA A 30 -55.19 22.85 -9.56
N ALA A 31 -55.38 22.63 -10.88
CA ALA A 31 -54.53 21.76 -11.67
C ALA A 31 -53.10 22.32 -11.83
N ARG A 32 -52.96 23.64 -12.02
CA ARG A 32 -51.66 24.33 -12.09
C ARG A 32 -50.90 24.26 -10.75
N LYS A 33 -51.57 24.49 -9.62
CA LYS A 33 -50.96 24.37 -8.27
C LYS A 33 -50.50 22.95 -7.96
N LYS A 34 -51.27 21.93 -8.38
CA LYS A 34 -50.86 20.52 -8.26
C LYS A 34 -49.66 20.19 -9.18
N ALA A 35 -49.63 20.70 -10.40
CA ALA A 35 -48.50 20.52 -11.32
C ALA A 35 -47.21 21.19 -10.82
N GLU A 36 -47.31 22.37 -10.19
CA GLU A 36 -46.17 23.07 -9.58
C GLU A 36 -45.62 22.32 -8.35
N ALA A 37 -46.50 21.76 -7.51
CA ALA A 37 -46.09 20.95 -6.37
C ALA A 37 -45.38 19.65 -6.78
N VAL A 38 -45.83 19.01 -7.87
CA VAL A 38 -45.18 17.82 -8.45
C VAL A 38 -43.82 18.17 -9.06
N ARG A 39 -43.70 19.32 -9.75
CA ARG A 39 -42.43 19.82 -10.29
C ARG A 39 -41.42 20.14 -9.19
N LYS A 40 -41.82 20.83 -8.12
CA LYS A 40 -40.94 21.15 -6.97
C LYS A 40 -40.46 19.88 -6.24
N LYS A 41 -41.33 18.86 -6.10
CA LYS A 41 -40.93 17.56 -5.53
C LYS A 41 -39.97 16.79 -6.45
N ALA A 42 -40.17 16.84 -7.77
CA ALA A 42 -39.27 16.22 -8.74
C ALA A 42 -37.89 16.91 -8.78
N GLU A 43 -37.85 18.23 -8.67
CA GLU A 43 -36.61 19.00 -8.65
C GLU A 43 -35.81 18.78 -7.34
N ALA A 44 -36.50 18.67 -6.20
CA ALA A 44 -35.86 18.29 -4.93
C ALA A 44 -35.31 16.85 -4.95
N ALA A 45 -36.04 15.92 -5.58
CA ALA A 45 -35.56 14.54 -5.77
C ALA A 45 -34.37 14.47 -6.74
N ALA A 46 -34.35 15.29 -7.79
CA ALA A 46 -33.22 15.39 -8.71
C ALA A 46 -31.98 16.02 -8.06
N LYS A 47 -32.15 17.05 -7.23
CA LYS A 47 -31.04 17.66 -6.46
C LYS A 47 -30.46 16.69 -5.43
N LYS A 48 -31.30 15.92 -4.72
CA LYS A 48 -30.83 14.86 -3.81
C LYS A 48 -30.08 13.76 -4.54
N LYS A 49 -30.57 13.32 -5.70
CA LYS A 49 -29.87 12.33 -6.55
C LYS A 49 -28.55 12.85 -7.10
N ALA A 50 -28.47 14.13 -7.48
CA ALA A 50 -27.24 14.76 -7.94
C ALA A 50 -26.22 14.96 -6.81
N GLU A 51 -26.67 15.27 -5.60
CA GLU A 51 -25.81 15.34 -4.41
C GLU A 51 -25.32 13.94 -3.99
N GLU A 52 -26.18 12.92 -4.08
CA GLU A 52 -25.82 11.53 -3.83
C GLU A 52 -24.85 10.98 -4.90
N GLN A 53 -25.01 11.37 -6.17
CA GLN A 53 -24.08 11.03 -7.24
C GLN A 53 -22.73 11.72 -7.06
N LYS A 54 -22.71 13.00 -6.69
CA LYS A 54 -21.47 13.72 -6.37
C LYS A 54 -20.72 13.13 -5.19
N ARG A 55 -21.44 12.71 -4.14
CA ARG A 55 -20.84 11.99 -2.99
C ARG A 55 -20.22 10.67 -3.41
N LYS A 56 -20.90 9.89 -4.27
CA LYS A 56 -20.37 8.62 -4.81
C LYS A 56 -19.16 8.84 -5.74
N GLU A 57 -19.14 9.95 -6.49
CA GLU A 57 -18.01 10.33 -7.34
C GLU A 57 -16.79 10.78 -6.51
N GLU A 58 -17.03 11.49 -5.40
CA GLU A 58 -15.99 11.94 -4.47
C GLU A 58 -15.43 10.76 -3.65
N GLU A 59 -16.29 9.82 -3.25
CA GLU A 59 -15.93 8.55 -2.62
C GLU A 59 -15.15 7.61 -3.56
N ALA A 60 -15.43 7.65 -4.87
CA ALA A 60 -14.64 6.93 -5.87
C ALA A 60 -13.27 7.57 -6.14
N LYS A 61 -13.11 8.88 -5.85
CA LYS A 61 -11.87 9.63 -6.05
C LYS A 61 -10.83 9.36 -4.96
N PHE A 62 -11.27 8.89 -3.80
CA PHE A 62 -10.41 8.44 -2.73
C PHE A 62 -10.88 7.06 -2.25
N PRO A 63 -10.42 5.96 -2.89
CA PRO A 63 -10.77 4.63 -2.43
C PRO A 63 -10.40 4.50 -0.95
N PRO A 64 -11.21 3.80 -0.13
CA PRO A 64 -10.88 3.58 1.26
C PRO A 64 -9.47 2.98 1.33
N ILE A 65 -8.65 3.54 2.22
CA ILE A 65 -7.32 3.00 2.52
C ILE A 65 -7.53 1.50 2.79
N PRO A 66 -6.83 0.60 2.06
CA PRO A 66 -7.08 -0.83 2.20
C PRO A 66 -6.94 -1.21 3.67
N GLU A 67 -8.02 -1.78 4.20
CA GLU A 67 -8.09 -2.25 5.59
C GLU A 67 -6.90 -3.16 5.84
N ARG A 68 -6.12 -2.83 6.88
CA ARG A 68 -4.87 -3.51 7.24
C ARG A 68 -5.17 -5.01 7.35
N GLN A 69 -4.73 -5.79 6.35
CA GLN A 69 -5.02 -7.21 6.24
C GLN A 69 -4.80 -7.88 7.60
N GLU A 70 -5.87 -8.47 8.14
CA GLU A 70 -5.86 -9.01 9.50
C GLU A 70 -4.75 -10.06 9.63
N LEU A 71 -3.87 -9.85 10.61
CA LEU A 71 -2.80 -10.78 10.95
C LEU A 71 -3.43 -12.14 11.28
N ARG A 72 -3.26 -13.14 10.42
CA ARG A 72 -3.77 -14.51 10.65
C ARG A 72 -2.87 -15.22 11.64
N LYS A 73 -2.89 -14.79 12.90
CA LYS A 73 -1.99 -15.28 13.96
C LYS A 73 -2.29 -16.72 14.43
N SER A 74 -3.40 -17.34 14.02
CA SER A 74 -3.91 -18.50 14.77
C SER A 74 -3.45 -19.87 14.29
N ASP A 75 -3.02 -20.08 13.03
CA ASP A 75 -2.78 -21.45 12.53
C ASP A 75 -1.49 -21.56 11.70
N LEU A 76 -0.34 -21.23 12.31
CA LEU A 76 0.97 -21.47 11.72
C LEU A 76 1.26 -22.98 11.65
N THR A 77 1.69 -23.44 10.47
CA THR A 77 2.15 -24.82 10.28
C THR A 77 3.44 -25.09 11.06
N ASN A 78 3.75 -26.36 11.35
CA ASN A 78 5.00 -26.72 12.03
C ASN A 78 6.24 -26.27 11.23
N PHE A 79 6.16 -26.29 9.90
CA PHE A 79 7.22 -25.80 9.03
C PHE A 79 7.43 -24.29 9.21
N GLU A 80 6.36 -23.49 9.15
CA GLU A 80 6.45 -22.04 9.33
C GLU A 80 6.97 -21.66 10.72
N LYS A 81 6.59 -22.39 11.77
CA LYS A 81 7.15 -22.18 13.13
C LYS A 81 8.65 -22.42 13.17
N ASN A 82 9.14 -23.50 12.55
CA ASN A 82 10.57 -23.79 12.48
C ASN A 82 11.32 -22.71 11.68
N GLN A 83 10.74 -22.23 10.59
CA GLN A 83 11.32 -21.13 9.80
C GLN A 83 11.30 -19.81 10.57
N GLN A 84 10.23 -19.52 11.31
CA GLN A 84 10.13 -18.35 12.16
C GLN A 84 11.22 -18.33 13.24
N GLN A 85 11.48 -19.47 13.91
CA GLN A 85 12.57 -19.57 14.88
C GLN A 85 13.93 -19.32 14.22
N LYS A 86 14.22 -19.97 13.08
CA LYS A 86 15.46 -19.72 12.33
C LYS A 86 15.65 -18.25 11.94
N LEU A 87 14.58 -17.58 11.53
CA LEU A 87 14.61 -16.14 11.18
C LEU A 87 14.88 -15.27 12.41
N LEU A 88 14.35 -15.62 13.58
CA LEU A 88 14.63 -14.91 14.83
C LEU A 88 16.09 -15.10 15.26
N ASP A 89 16.60 -16.32 15.20
CA ASP A 89 17.99 -16.62 15.53
C ASP A 89 18.95 -15.86 14.58
N LEU A 90 18.64 -15.84 13.29
CA LEU A 90 19.43 -15.10 12.29
C LEU A 90 19.37 -13.58 12.52
N ARG A 91 18.19 -13.05 12.86
CA ARG A 91 18.04 -11.62 13.21
C ARG A 91 18.94 -11.25 14.38
N ASP A 92 18.89 -12.03 15.44
CA ASP A 92 19.65 -11.75 16.66
C ASP A 92 21.15 -11.86 16.38
N SER A 93 21.58 -12.87 15.63
CA SER A 93 22.97 -13.01 15.15
C SER A 93 23.44 -11.82 14.32
N LEU A 94 22.62 -11.28 13.41
CA LEU A 94 22.99 -10.11 12.61
C LEU A 94 23.08 -8.85 13.45
N VAL A 95 22.15 -8.65 14.39
CA VAL A 95 22.19 -7.50 15.30
C VAL A 95 23.46 -7.52 16.14
N ASP A 96 23.88 -8.70 16.61
CA ASP A 96 25.13 -8.86 17.35
C ASP A 96 26.36 -8.59 16.47
N ALA A 97 26.36 -9.09 15.22
CA ALA A 97 27.43 -8.84 14.26
C ALA A 97 27.59 -7.33 13.95
N MET A 98 26.48 -6.66 13.65
CA MET A 98 26.44 -5.21 13.41
C MET A 98 26.95 -4.42 14.62
N ALA A 99 26.58 -4.83 15.84
CA ALA A 99 27.02 -4.19 17.07
C ALA A 99 28.54 -4.38 17.29
N GLY A 100 29.09 -5.53 16.92
CA GLY A 100 30.53 -5.82 16.93
C GLY A 100 31.28 -4.91 15.96
N VAL A 101 30.90 -4.91 14.68
CA VAL A 101 31.53 -4.09 13.63
C VAL A 101 31.49 -2.61 13.99
N ALA A 102 30.35 -2.12 14.49
CA ALA A 102 30.21 -0.74 14.93
C ALA A 102 31.10 -0.41 16.14
N LYS A 103 31.25 -1.34 17.09
CA LYS A 103 32.12 -1.14 18.25
C LYS A 103 33.59 -1.07 17.85
N ASP A 104 34.03 -1.93 16.94
CA ASP A 104 35.44 -2.04 16.57
C ASP A 104 35.90 -0.90 15.65
N ASN A 105 35.01 -0.38 14.78
CA ASN A 105 35.37 0.63 13.79
C ASN A 105 34.94 2.06 14.15
N LEU A 106 33.85 2.27 14.89
CA LEU A 106 33.36 3.64 15.20
C LEU A 106 33.79 4.15 16.59
N ARG A 107 34.13 3.27 17.55
CA ARG A 107 34.62 3.73 18.87
C ARG A 107 36.11 4.04 18.88
N SER A 108 36.86 3.47 17.94
CA SER A 108 38.27 3.77 17.74
C SER A 108 38.49 5.29 17.53
N ASP A 109 37.55 6.00 16.90
CA ASP A 109 37.57 7.46 16.75
C ASP A 109 37.38 8.24 18.07
N ALA A 110 36.57 7.73 19.01
CA ALA A 110 36.27 8.41 20.27
C ALA A 110 37.40 8.29 21.31
N ASP A 111 38.13 7.17 21.30
CA ASP A 111 39.35 6.96 22.12
C ASP A 111 40.61 7.51 21.42
N ALA A 112 40.60 7.64 20.08
CA ALA A 112 41.67 8.29 19.33
C ALA A 112 41.78 9.80 19.61
N GLY A 113 40.80 10.44 20.24
CA GLY A 113 40.88 11.84 20.65
C GLY A 113 42.06 12.17 21.59
N ASP A 114 42.56 11.19 22.34
CA ASP A 114 43.73 11.33 23.24
C ASP A 114 45.02 10.69 22.68
N SER A 115 44.88 9.71 21.76
CA SER A 115 46.01 8.98 21.16
C SER A 115 46.47 9.52 19.80
N SER A 116 45.64 10.30 19.09
CA SER A 116 45.93 10.86 17.75
C SER A 116 46.94 12.00 17.74
N ALA A 117 47.32 12.53 18.90
CA ALA A 117 48.35 13.56 19.03
C ALA A 117 49.77 13.04 18.79
N PHE A 118 49.99 11.71 18.80
CA PHE A 118 51.31 11.11 18.68
C PHE A 118 51.39 10.09 17.53
N GLY A 119 51.34 10.59 16.30
CA GLY A 119 51.93 9.90 15.14
C GLY A 119 51.01 8.98 14.34
N MET A 120 49.99 9.55 13.68
CA MET A 120 49.47 8.92 12.47
C MET A 120 50.54 9.05 11.37
N HIS A 121 51.14 7.93 10.96
CA HIS A 121 51.99 7.93 9.77
C HIS A 121 51.11 8.13 8.55
N GLN A 122 51.50 9.03 7.62
CA GLN A 122 50.74 9.22 6.36
C GLN A 122 50.54 7.91 5.57
N ALA A 123 51.37 6.90 5.82
CA ALA A 123 51.24 5.56 5.26
C ALA A 123 50.03 4.78 5.80
N ASP A 124 49.65 4.95 7.07
CA ASP A 124 48.59 4.18 7.73
C ASP A 124 47.20 4.78 7.49
N ALA A 125 47.13 6.08 7.21
CA ALA A 125 45.87 6.80 6.94
C ALA A 125 45.10 6.25 5.73
N GLY A 126 45.78 5.64 4.74
CA GLY A 126 45.12 4.99 3.60
C GLY A 126 44.51 3.64 3.96
N SER A 127 45.19 2.87 4.82
CA SER A 127 44.70 1.58 5.31
C SER A 127 43.51 1.77 6.25
N ASP A 128 43.60 2.69 7.21
CA ASP A 128 42.51 3.01 8.13
C ASP A 128 41.25 3.48 7.38
N ALA A 129 41.42 4.28 6.32
CA ALA A 129 40.31 4.71 5.47
C ALA A 129 39.67 3.53 4.72
N TYR A 130 40.48 2.60 4.18
CA TYR A 130 39.99 1.42 3.50
C TYR A 130 39.20 0.50 4.45
N ASP A 131 39.75 0.24 5.65
CA ASP A 131 39.11 -0.63 6.65
C ASP A 131 37.77 -0.04 7.11
N ARG A 132 37.71 1.29 7.27
CA ARG A 132 36.47 1.99 7.60
C ARG A 132 35.44 1.92 6.47
N ASP A 133 35.84 2.14 5.22
CA ASP A 133 34.92 2.03 4.07
C ASP A 133 34.42 0.60 3.89
N PHE A 134 35.29 -0.39 4.12
CA PHE A 134 34.92 -1.81 4.13
C PHE A 134 33.91 -2.13 5.23
N ALA A 135 34.14 -1.67 6.46
CA ALA A 135 33.23 -1.85 7.59
C ALA A 135 31.86 -1.21 7.34
N LEU A 136 31.82 -0.02 6.72
CA LEU A 136 30.57 0.64 6.35
C LEU A 136 29.81 -0.12 5.27
N ASN A 137 30.50 -0.68 4.27
CA ASN A 137 29.88 -1.50 3.24
C ASN A 137 29.31 -2.80 3.82
N LEU A 138 30.06 -3.46 4.72
CA LEU A 138 29.59 -4.65 5.43
C LEU A 138 28.34 -4.35 6.25
N LEU A 139 28.36 -3.27 7.03
CA LEU A 139 27.21 -2.84 7.85
C LEU A 139 25.98 -2.52 6.99
N SER A 140 26.17 -1.93 5.81
CA SER A 140 25.09 -1.67 4.87
C SER A 140 24.45 -2.97 4.35
N GLN A 141 25.26 -3.98 4.05
CA GLN A 141 24.77 -5.30 3.60
C GLN A 141 24.03 -6.04 4.71
N GLU A 142 24.55 -5.98 5.94
CA GLU A 142 23.89 -6.58 7.11
C GLU A 142 22.55 -5.90 7.42
N GLN A 143 22.46 -4.57 7.27
CA GLN A 143 21.19 -3.84 7.39
C GLN A 143 20.17 -4.26 6.33
N ASP A 144 20.60 -4.42 5.08
CA ASP A 144 19.73 -4.90 4.01
C ASP A 144 19.23 -6.33 4.33
N ALA A 145 20.11 -7.23 4.76
CA ALA A 145 19.75 -8.59 5.16
C ALA A 145 18.76 -8.60 6.35
N LEU A 146 19.00 -7.75 7.36
CA LEU A 146 18.11 -7.60 8.51
C LEU A 146 16.71 -7.16 8.07
N HIS A 147 16.63 -6.20 7.14
CA HIS A 147 15.36 -5.75 6.58
C HIS A 147 14.63 -6.88 5.84
N GLU A 148 15.33 -7.74 5.10
CA GLU A 148 14.73 -8.90 4.44
C GLU A 148 14.17 -9.93 5.42
N ILE A 149 14.87 -10.16 6.53
CA ILE A 149 14.42 -11.06 7.61
C ILE A 149 13.16 -10.52 8.28
N GLU A 150 13.13 -9.22 8.61
CA GLU A 150 11.93 -8.59 9.16
C GLU A 150 10.74 -8.66 8.21
N GLU A 151 10.97 -8.47 6.91
CA GLU A 151 9.94 -8.60 5.88
C GLU A 151 9.44 -10.05 5.79
N ALA A 152 10.34 -11.04 5.89
CA ALA A 152 9.97 -12.44 5.93
C ALA A 152 9.13 -12.80 7.17
N LEU A 153 9.49 -12.30 8.36
CA LEU A 153 8.70 -12.46 9.59
C LEU A 153 7.30 -11.85 9.43
N LYS A 154 7.20 -10.65 8.84
CA LYS A 154 5.90 -10.03 8.52
C LYS A 154 5.09 -10.91 7.58
N ARG A 155 5.69 -11.50 6.53
CA ARG A 155 5.00 -12.42 5.61
C ARG A 155 4.47 -13.67 6.33
N ILE A 156 5.19 -14.18 7.32
CA ILE A 156 4.73 -15.29 8.16
C ILE A 156 3.49 -14.86 8.96
N ASP A 157 3.51 -13.67 9.57
CA ASP A 157 2.37 -13.13 10.33
C ASP A 157 1.12 -12.88 9.45
N TYR A 158 1.32 -12.53 8.19
CA TYR A 158 0.25 -12.37 7.19
C TYR A 158 -0.18 -13.69 6.53
N GLY A 159 0.54 -14.79 6.74
CA GLY A 159 0.29 -16.08 6.08
C GLY A 159 0.60 -16.09 4.57
N THR A 160 1.48 -15.20 4.10
CA THR A 160 1.93 -15.11 2.70
C THR A 160 3.34 -15.66 2.49
N TYR A 161 3.91 -16.30 3.52
CA TYR A 161 5.23 -16.90 3.47
C TYR A 161 5.34 -17.99 2.38
N GLY A 162 6.50 -18.04 1.71
CA GLY A 162 6.74 -19.00 0.63
C GLY A 162 6.03 -18.68 -0.69
N ILE A 163 5.46 -17.49 -0.87
CA ILE A 163 4.89 -17.02 -2.13
C ILE A 163 5.79 -15.94 -2.74
N CYS A 164 6.17 -16.11 -4.00
CA CYS A 164 6.99 -15.15 -4.72
C CYS A 164 6.23 -13.85 -4.98
N GLU A 165 6.80 -12.70 -4.63
CA GLU A 165 6.13 -11.41 -4.80
C GLU A 165 5.97 -10.99 -6.27
N MET A 166 6.88 -11.43 -7.14
CA MET A 166 6.87 -11.09 -8.57
C MET A 166 5.90 -11.97 -9.36
N SER A 167 6.03 -13.29 -9.23
CA SER A 167 5.26 -14.25 -10.03
C SER A 167 4.05 -14.85 -9.32
N LYS A 168 3.90 -14.61 -8.00
CA LYS A 168 2.86 -15.20 -7.14
C LYS A 168 2.88 -16.74 -7.11
N LYS A 169 3.95 -17.35 -7.60
CA LYS A 169 4.17 -18.80 -7.55
C LYS A 169 4.70 -19.20 -6.17
N LYS A 170 4.47 -20.45 -5.79
CA LYS A 170 5.06 -21.02 -4.57
C LYS A 170 6.58 -21.17 -4.73
N ILE A 171 7.33 -20.80 -3.69
CA ILE A 171 8.77 -21.01 -3.58
C ILE A 171 9.00 -22.46 -3.13
N ILE A 172 10.00 -23.12 -3.71
CA ILE A 172 10.34 -24.51 -3.34
C ILE A 172 10.82 -24.58 -1.88
N ASN A 173 10.37 -25.59 -1.13
CA ASN A 173 10.73 -25.74 0.29
C ASN A 173 12.24 -25.84 0.51
N ALA A 174 12.95 -26.57 -0.36
CA ALA A 174 14.41 -26.70 -0.31
C ALA A 174 15.14 -25.34 -0.34
N ARG A 175 14.59 -24.35 -1.05
CA ARG A 175 15.13 -22.98 -1.07
C ARG A 175 14.85 -22.23 0.23
N LEU A 176 13.66 -22.38 0.80
CA LEU A 176 13.30 -21.78 2.09
C LEU A 176 14.08 -22.42 3.25
N GLU A 177 14.47 -23.68 3.12
CA GLU A 177 15.35 -24.35 4.09
C GLU A 177 16.78 -23.84 4.06
N ALA A 178 17.30 -23.53 2.87
CA ALA A 178 18.64 -22.94 2.70
C ALA A 178 18.67 -21.43 2.99
N ILE A 179 17.68 -20.67 2.49
CA ILE A 179 17.58 -19.21 2.61
C ILE A 179 16.16 -18.87 3.08
N PRO A 180 15.93 -18.74 4.40
CA PRO A 180 14.59 -18.62 4.97
C PRO A 180 13.91 -17.28 4.67
N PHE A 181 14.66 -16.23 4.32
CA PHE A 181 14.13 -14.90 4.00
C PHE A 181 13.93 -14.66 2.50
N ALA A 182 14.09 -15.69 1.65
CA ALA A 182 13.98 -15.56 0.20
C ALA A 182 12.61 -15.00 -0.25
N ARG A 183 12.64 -13.89 -0.99
CA ARG A 183 11.44 -13.20 -1.52
C ARG A 183 10.91 -13.75 -2.83
N TYR A 184 11.84 -14.26 -3.66
CA TYR A 184 11.58 -14.61 -5.05
C TYR A 184 11.96 -16.06 -5.35
N THR A 185 11.35 -16.61 -6.41
CA THR A 185 11.83 -17.85 -7.03
C THR A 185 13.17 -17.63 -7.73
N VAL A 186 13.91 -18.71 -7.98
CA VAL A 186 15.20 -18.67 -8.71
C VAL A 186 15.05 -17.99 -10.08
N GLU A 187 13.99 -18.31 -10.82
CA GLU A 187 13.70 -17.68 -12.12
C GLU A 187 13.50 -16.17 -12.02
N CYS A 188 12.71 -15.72 -11.03
CA CYS A 188 12.43 -14.30 -10.82
C CYS A 188 13.66 -13.56 -10.31
N GLN A 189 14.44 -14.18 -9.42
CA GLN A 189 15.70 -13.61 -8.94
C GLN A 189 16.69 -13.43 -10.10
N ALA A 190 16.89 -14.46 -10.93
CA ALA A 190 17.77 -14.38 -12.09
C ALA A 190 17.34 -13.29 -13.09
N GLN A 191 16.02 -13.06 -13.23
CA GLN A 191 15.50 -11.96 -14.02
C GLN A 191 15.83 -10.59 -13.42
N ILE A 192 15.63 -10.41 -12.10
CA ILE A 192 15.97 -9.16 -11.40
C ILE A 192 17.47 -8.88 -11.52
N GLU A 193 18.33 -9.88 -11.33
CA GLU A 193 19.78 -9.77 -11.45
C GLU A 193 20.19 -9.38 -12.87
N ARG A 194 19.58 -10.01 -13.89
CA ARG A 194 19.83 -9.65 -15.29
C ARG A 194 19.40 -8.21 -15.61
N GLU A 195 18.23 -7.79 -15.14
CA GLU A 195 17.70 -6.44 -15.34
C GLU A 195 18.46 -5.36 -14.54
N SER A 196 19.05 -5.75 -13.42
CA SER A 196 19.87 -4.87 -12.57
C SER A 196 21.29 -4.74 -13.12
N GLY A 197 21.87 -5.82 -13.67
CA GLY A 197 23.16 -5.80 -14.35
C GLY A 197 23.13 -5.04 -15.67
N ASN A 198 21.99 -5.00 -16.37
CA ASN A 198 21.86 -4.31 -17.67
C ASN A 198 21.59 -2.80 -17.54
N ARG A 199 21.18 -2.32 -16.35
CA ARG A 199 21.03 -0.89 -16.06
C ARG A 199 22.35 -0.30 -15.58
N GLY A 200 23.26 -0.06 -16.55
CA GLY A 200 24.55 0.58 -16.31
C GLY A 200 24.42 1.80 -15.37
N GLY A 201 25.15 1.77 -14.26
CA GLY A 201 25.50 2.97 -13.50
C GLY A 201 24.77 3.26 -12.19
N ARG A 202 23.85 2.41 -11.70
CA ARG A 202 23.46 2.43 -10.27
C ARG A 202 23.28 1.02 -9.77
N ARG A 203 24.34 0.46 -9.17
CA ARG A 203 24.22 -0.70 -8.28
C ARG A 203 23.19 -0.30 -7.21
N LEU A 204 21.97 -0.82 -7.31
CA LEU A 204 21.19 -1.04 -6.09
C LEU A 204 22.07 -1.94 -5.21
N PRO A 205 22.13 -1.70 -3.89
CA PRO A 205 22.91 -2.57 -3.02
C PRO A 205 22.48 -4.00 -3.31
N ASP A 206 23.47 -4.85 -3.48
CA ASP A 206 23.30 -6.27 -3.75
C ASP A 206 22.41 -6.82 -2.63
N ARG A 207 21.10 -6.95 -2.90
CA ARG A 207 20.14 -7.60 -1.99
C ARG A 207 20.35 -9.12 -1.99
N GLY A 208 21.32 -9.62 -2.76
CA GLY A 208 21.89 -10.93 -2.59
C GLY A 208 23.02 -10.86 -1.58
N ILE A 209 22.77 -11.40 -0.38
CA ILE A 209 23.79 -12.02 0.48
C ILE A 209 24.70 -12.95 -0.33
N SER A 210 25.72 -12.40 -0.99
CA SER A 210 26.76 -13.12 -1.71
C SER A 210 28.00 -13.32 -0.83
N GLY A 211 27.83 -13.43 0.49
CA GLY A 211 28.91 -13.58 1.47
C GLY A 211 28.77 -14.72 2.48
N PHE A 212 27.70 -15.53 2.46
CA PHE A 212 27.46 -16.59 3.47
C PHE A 212 27.68 -18.03 2.95
N MET A 213 28.37 -18.23 1.82
CA MET A 213 28.50 -19.57 1.24
C MET A 213 29.91 -19.86 0.72
N ASP A 214 30.90 -19.77 1.61
CA ASP A 214 32.24 -20.32 1.40
C ASP A 214 32.67 -21.12 2.65
N ASP A 215 31.90 -22.16 2.99
CA ASP A 215 32.37 -23.29 3.81
C ASP A 215 31.54 -24.56 3.49
N ALA A 216 31.47 -24.92 2.21
CA ALA A 216 31.04 -26.24 1.78
C ALA A 216 32.21 -26.93 1.09
N SER A 217 33.09 -27.45 1.94
CA SER A 217 34.19 -28.34 1.57
C SER A 217 33.77 -29.41 0.57
N GLY A 218 34.49 -29.45 -0.55
CA GLY A 218 34.86 -30.63 -1.33
C GLY A 218 33.82 -31.74 -1.51
N VAL A 219 33.18 -31.76 -2.67
CA VAL A 219 32.76 -33.03 -3.30
C VAL A 219 33.30 -33.05 -4.71
N GLU A 220 34.45 -33.70 -4.86
CA GLU A 220 34.95 -34.21 -6.13
C GLU A 220 33.97 -35.26 -6.70
N ASN A 221 33.95 -35.34 -8.04
CA ASN A 221 33.48 -36.42 -8.92
C ASN A 221 32.14 -36.20 -9.65
N LEU A 222 32.21 -35.69 -10.90
CA LEU A 222 32.14 -36.52 -12.11
C LEU A 222 32.62 -35.75 -13.35
#